data_AF-A0A1R4JEX0-F1
#
_entry.id   AF-A0A1R4JEX0-F1
#
_cell.length_a   1.000
_cell.length_b   1.000
_cell.length_c   1.000
_cell.angle_alpha   90.00
_cell.angle_beta   90.00
_cell.angle_gamma   90.00
#
_symmetry.space_group_name_H-M   'P 1'
#
loop_
_entity.id
_entity.type
_entity.pdbx_description
1 polymer ?
#
loop_
_entity_poly.entity_id
_entity_poly.type
_entity_poly.pdbx_seq_one_letter_code
_entity_poly.pdbx_strand_id
1 'polypeptide(L)'
;MKSKLKLSKDDLLFLHRKAMEMGFWNVDDDMTTVRTDSAKGADVPRYILEFRYKEKGKTVTLDADYPGNQKMKDAAKTTIEKVLDMINVANAR
;
A
#
# COMPACT_ATOMS: atom_id res chain seq x y z
N MET A 1 4.64 -16.62 4.91
CA MET A 1 5.54 -17.05 3.81
C MET A 1 6.12 -15.81 3.16
N LYS A 2 7.44 -15.67 3.01
CA LYS A 2 8.06 -14.55 2.29
C LYS A 2 8.31 -15.01 0.85
N SER A 3 7.57 -14.48 -0.11
CA SER A 3 7.81 -14.71 -1.54
C SER A 3 8.65 -13.57 -2.11
N LYS A 4 9.52 -13.89 -3.08
CA LYS A 4 10.26 -12.91 -3.87
C LYS A 4 9.88 -13.13 -5.33
N LEU A 5 9.32 -12.11 -5.97
CA LEU A 5 8.93 -12.14 -7.37
C LEU A 5 9.77 -11.14 -8.17
N LYS A 6 10.11 -11.50 -9.39
CA LYS A 6 10.75 -10.58 -10.33
C LYS A 6 9.66 -9.95 -11.20
N LEU A 7 9.45 -8.64 -11.03
CA LEU A 7 8.59 -7.86 -11.90
C LEU A 7 9.40 -7.33 -13.09
N SER A 8 8.75 -7.20 -14.25
CA SER A 8 9.38 -6.56 -15.40
C SER A 8 9.56 -5.05 -15.15
N LYS A 9 10.37 -4.40 -15.99
CA LYS A 9 10.53 -2.93 -15.92
C LYS A 9 9.20 -2.22 -16.17
N ASP A 10 8.37 -2.75 -17.05
CA ASP A 10 7.07 -2.17 -17.39
C ASP A 10 6.06 -2.33 -16.25
N ASP A 11 6.06 -3.48 -15.56
CA ASP A 11 5.24 -3.71 -14.37
C ASP A 11 5.59 -2.70 -13.26
N LEU A 12 6.89 -2.49 -13.00
CA LEU A 12 7.37 -1.52 -12.02
C LEU A 12 7.04 -0.07 -12.41
N LEU A 13 7.20 0.27 -13.69
CA LEU A 13 6.85 1.59 -14.21
C LEU A 13 5.34 1.85 -14.12
N PHE A 14 4.52 0.85 -14.40
CA PHE A 14 3.06 0.92 -14.27
C PHE A 14 2.66 1.20 -12.81
N LEU A 15 3.19 0.44 -11.85
CA LEU A 15 2.92 0.65 -10.43
C LEU A 15 3.33 2.05 -9.98
N HIS A 16 4.49 2.54 -10.44
CA HIS A 16 4.96 3.88 -10.12
C HIS A 16 4.02 4.96 -10.66
N ARG A 17 3.56 4.84 -11.92
CA ARG A 17 2.59 5.77 -12.52
C ARG A 17 1.26 5.77 -11.77
N LYS A 18 0.78 4.59 -11.35
CA LYS A 18 -0.44 4.48 -10.55
C LYS A 18 -0.31 5.10 -9.17
N ALA A 19 0.83 4.91 -8.50
CA ALA A 19 1.10 5.59 -7.23
C ALA A 19 1.14 7.13 -7.38
N MET A 20 1.66 7.64 -8.51
CA MET A 20 1.62 9.07 -8.82
C MET A 20 0.19 9.57 -9.09
N GLU A 21 -0.58 8.85 -9.92
CA GLU A 21 -1.98 9.18 -10.28
C GLU A 21 -2.88 9.28 -9.05
N MET A 22 -2.74 8.32 -8.12
CA MET A 22 -3.55 8.28 -6.89
C MET A 22 -3.06 9.25 -5.82
N GLY A 23 -1.88 9.86 -5.98
CA GLY A 23 -1.28 10.72 -4.96
C GLY A 23 -0.74 9.96 -3.75
N PHE A 24 -0.38 8.68 -3.91
CA PHE A 24 0.20 7.84 -2.85
C PHE A 24 1.42 8.48 -2.19
N TRP A 25 2.23 9.20 -2.96
CA TRP A 25 3.43 9.84 -2.42
C TRP A 25 3.15 10.95 -1.41
N ASN A 26 1.91 11.44 -1.35
CA ASN A 26 1.46 12.52 -0.49
C ASN A 26 0.62 12.02 0.70
N VAL A 27 0.41 10.71 0.86
CA VAL A 27 -0.29 10.18 2.04
C VAL A 27 0.64 10.19 3.26
N ASP A 28 0.07 10.09 4.46
CA ASP A 28 0.87 9.95 5.68
C ASP A 28 1.55 8.58 5.72
N ASP A 29 2.73 8.51 6.31
CA ASP A 29 3.42 7.23 6.50
C ASP A 29 2.69 6.34 7.54
N ASP A 30 2.05 6.97 8.52
CA ASP A 30 1.24 6.32 9.55
C ASP A 30 -0.23 6.72 9.41
N MET A 31 -1.02 5.79 8.89
CA MET A 31 -2.47 5.88 8.75
C MET A 31 -3.15 4.84 9.64
N THR A 32 -2.69 4.74 10.89
CA THR A 32 -3.28 3.86 11.90
C THR A 32 -4.36 4.54 12.71
N THR A 33 -5.28 3.73 13.24
CA THR A 33 -6.34 4.19 14.12
C THR A 33 -5.85 4.11 15.57
N VAL A 34 -5.87 5.23 16.30
CA VAL A 34 -5.53 5.25 17.74
C VAL A 34 -6.54 4.41 18.51
N ARG A 35 -6.05 3.45 19.29
CA ARG A 35 -6.88 2.55 20.13
C ARG A 35 -6.61 2.80 21.60
N THR A 36 -7.65 2.56 22.41
CA THR A 36 -7.55 2.66 23.88
C THR A 36 -6.96 1.40 24.51
N ASP A 37 -7.04 0.26 23.82
CA ASP A 37 -6.46 -1.02 24.23
C ASP A 37 -6.11 -1.86 22.99
N SER A 38 -5.29 -2.90 23.17
CA SER A 38 -4.84 -3.78 22.10
C SER A 38 -5.88 -4.76 21.60
N ALA A 39 -6.99 -4.94 22.32
CA ALA A 39 -8.08 -5.84 21.89
C ALA A 39 -9.01 -5.13 20.89
N LYS A 40 -9.18 -3.82 21.02
CA LYS A 40 -9.97 -2.99 20.10
C LYS A 40 -9.25 -2.83 18.77
N GLY A 41 -9.85 -3.38 17.72
CA GLY A 41 -9.30 -3.35 16.37
C GLY A 41 -8.35 -4.49 16.06
N ALA A 42 -8.26 -5.51 16.91
CA ALA A 42 -7.49 -6.73 16.63
C ALA A 42 -8.00 -7.50 15.40
N ASP A 43 -9.27 -7.31 15.05
CA ASP A 43 -9.94 -7.85 13.88
C ASP A 43 -9.81 -6.95 12.63
N VAL A 44 -9.32 -5.72 12.79
CA VAL A 44 -9.17 -4.76 11.70
C VAL A 44 -7.88 -5.07 10.92
N PRO A 45 -7.96 -5.33 9.61
CA PRO A 45 -6.77 -5.55 8.81
C PRO A 45 -5.84 -4.34 8.78
N ARG A 46 -4.55 -4.59 9.00
CA ARG A 46 -3.46 -3.64 8.82
C ARG A 46 -2.62 -4.01 7.61
N TYR A 47 -2.41 -3.05 6.72
CA TYR A 47 -1.58 -3.19 5.54
C TYR A 47 -0.30 -2.39 5.71
N ILE A 48 0.83 -2.97 5.29
CA ILE A 48 2.12 -2.28 5.25
C ILE A 48 2.64 -2.38 3.83
N LEU A 49 2.78 -1.24 3.16
CA LEU A 49 3.36 -1.15 1.82
C LEU A 49 4.64 -0.33 1.88
N GLU A 50 5.75 -1.00 1.60
CA GLU A 50 7.01 -0.35 1.27
C GLU A 50 7.19 -0.33 -0.25
N PHE A 51 7.16 0.87 -0.84
CA PHE A 51 7.34 1.06 -2.27
C PHE A 51 8.63 1.84 -2.53
N ARG A 52 9.63 1.16 -3.10
CA ARG A 52 10.86 1.75 -3.64
C ARG A 52 10.88 1.69 -5.17
N TYR A 53 11.10 2.83 -5.82
CA TYR A 53 11.29 2.93 -7.27
C TYR A 53 12.37 3.96 -7.59
N LYS A 54 13.48 3.50 -8.18
CA LYS A 54 14.70 4.30 -8.38
C LYS A 54 15.13 4.96 -7.05
N GLU A 55 15.26 6.28 -7.01
CA GLU A 55 15.66 7.04 -5.82
C GLU A 55 14.48 7.37 -4.88
N LYS A 56 13.24 7.09 -5.29
CA LYS A 56 12.04 7.38 -4.50
C LYS A 56 11.65 6.18 -3.64
N GLY A 57 11.40 6.41 -2.36
CA GLY A 57 10.94 5.39 -1.42
C GLY A 57 9.88 5.94 -0.48
N LYS A 58 8.90 5.13 -0.12
CA LYS A 58 7.90 5.45 0.92
C LYS A 58 7.40 4.15 1.57
N THR A 59 7.15 4.21 2.87
CA THR A 59 6.52 3.12 3.63
C THR A 59 5.25 3.65 4.26
N VAL A 60 4.12 3.00 3.97
CA VAL A 60 2.81 3.38 4.51
C VAL A 60 2.24 2.23 5.31
N THR A 61 1.81 2.52 6.54
CA THR A 61 1.01 1.63 7.37
C THR A 61 -0.43 2.12 7.36
N LEU A 62 -1.37 1.26 6.97
CA LEU A 62 -2.79 1.61 6.83
C LEU A 62 -3.67 0.63 7.61
N ASP A 63 -4.50 1.16 8.49
CA ASP A 63 -5.61 0.42 9.08
C ASP A 63 -6.86 0.52 8.19
N ALA A 64 -7.57 -0.60 7.98
CA ALA A 64 -8.76 -0.63 7.12
C ALA A 64 -9.87 0.32 7.61
N ASP A 65 -9.91 0.62 8.90
CA ASP A 65 -10.87 1.54 9.52
C ASP A 65 -10.31 2.93 9.82
N TYR A 66 -9.15 3.30 9.25
CA TYR A 66 -8.53 4.61 9.44
C TYR A 66 -9.58 5.74 9.30
N PRO A 67 -9.74 6.61 10.33
CA PRO A 67 -10.78 7.63 10.36
C PRO A 67 -10.35 8.98 9.76
N GLY A 68 -9.09 9.10 9.34
CA GLY A 68 -8.55 10.33 8.76
C GLY A 68 -9.07 10.61 7.35
N ASN A 69 -8.29 11.36 6.57
CA ASN A 69 -8.73 11.84 5.26
C ASN A 69 -9.07 10.67 4.31
N GLN A 70 -10.33 10.59 3.88
CA GLN A 70 -10.83 9.55 2.98
C GLN A 70 -10.06 9.49 1.65
N LYS A 71 -9.68 10.64 1.09
CA LYS A 71 -8.91 10.69 -0.17
C LYS A 71 -7.52 10.06 -0.01
N MET A 72 -6.87 10.29 1.13
CA MET A 72 -5.58 9.65 1.42
C MET A 72 -5.76 8.15 1.63
N LYS A 73 -6.83 7.75 2.33
CA LYS A 73 -7.17 6.33 2.54
C LYS A 73 -7.39 5.62 1.22
N ASP A 74 -8.16 6.21 0.31
CA ASP A 74 -8.44 5.67 -1.01
C ASP A 74 -7.16 5.59 -1.85
N ALA A 75 -6.28 6.60 -1.77
CA ALA A 75 -5.00 6.60 -2.46
C ALA A 75 -4.08 5.46 -1.99
N ALA A 76 -3.95 5.29 -0.67
CA ALA A 76 -3.15 4.22 -0.07
C ALA A 76 -3.72 2.84 -0.41
N LYS A 77 -5.02 2.64 -0.20
CA LYS A 77 -5.72 1.37 -0.44
C LYS A 77 -5.66 0.97 -1.92
N THR A 78 -5.97 1.87 -2.84
CA THR A 78 -5.92 1.59 -4.28
C THR A 78 -4.52 1.22 -4.73
N THR A 79 -3.49 1.88 -4.19
CA THR A 79 -2.09 1.54 -4.50
C THR A 79 -1.72 0.14 -4.01
N ILE A 80 -2.12 -0.21 -2.77
CA ILE A 80 -1.94 -1.56 -2.20
C ILE A 80 -2.63 -2.62 -3.06
N GLU A 81 -3.89 -2.38 -3.43
CA GLU A 81 -4.66 -3.28 -4.30
C GLU A 81 -3.95 -3.51 -5.64
N LYS A 82 -3.44 -2.45 -6.28
CA LYS A 82 -2.71 -2.58 -7.55
C LYS A 82 -1.40 -3.34 -7.42
N VAL A 83 -0.69 -3.20 -6.30
CA VAL A 83 0.50 -4.01 -6.02
C VAL A 83 0.12 -5.48 -5.86
N LEU A 84 -0.96 -5.78 -5.14
CA LEU A 84 -1.46 -7.16 -4.97
C LEU A 84 -1.93 -7.78 -6.29
N ASP A 85 -2.67 -7.02 -7.11
CA ASP A 85 -3.07 -7.42 -8.46
C ASP A 85 -1.83 -7.80 -9.30
N MET A 86 -0.79 -6.95 -9.27
CA MET A 86 0.45 -7.19 -10.01
C MET A 86 1.20 -8.42 -9.51
N ILE A 87 1.24 -8.64 -8.19
CA ILE A 87 1.82 -9.85 -7.60
C ILE A 87 1.08 -11.10 -8.09
N ASN A 88 -0.25 -11.05 -8.13
CA ASN A 88 -1.06 -12.18 -8.61
C ASN A 88 -0.82 -12.46 -10.10
N VAL A 89 -0.76 -11.42 -10.94
CA VAL A 89 -0.42 -11.55 -12.36
C VAL A 89 0.98 -12.12 -12.54
N ALA A 90 1.96 -11.65 -11.76
CA ALA A 90 3.33 -12.14 -11.83
C ALA A 90 3.48 -13.60 -11.35
N ASN A 91 2.68 -14.04 -10.38
CA ASN A 91 2.65 -15.45 -9.94
C ASN A 91 2.03 -16.40 -10.97
N ALA A 92 1.15 -15.90 -11.83
CA ALA A 92 0.47 -16.70 -12.85
C ALA A 92 1.28 -16.83 -14.17
N ARG A 93 2.39 -16.08 -14.31
CA ARG A 93 3.33 -16.17 -15.42
C ARG A 93 4.38 -17.26 -15.15
#